data_AF-A0A504U7T5-F1
#
_entry.id   AF-A0A504U7T5-F1
#
_cell.length_a   1.000
_cell.length_b   1.000
_cell.length_c   1.000
_cell.angle_alpha   90.00
_cell.angle_beta   90.00
_cell.angle_gamma   90.00
#
_symmetry.space_group_name_H-M   'P 1'
#
loop_
_entity.id
_entity.type
_entity.pdbx_description
1 polymer ?
#
loop_
_entity_poly.entity_id
_entity_poly.type
_entity_poly.pdbx_seq_one_letter_code
_entity_poly.pdbx_strand_id
1 'polypeptide(L)'
;MFTTDTWLRIVCSMMINAVIFGTGAIIVLSVPALAAQAKVLLPLVVVTSFVAAPFFAYAVAPRMRLRNWGRREWQRGDLISG
;
A
#
# COMPACT_ATOMS: atom_id res chain seq x y z
N MET A 1 1.28 -7.50 24.57
CA MET A 1 2.35 -6.88 23.77
C MET A 1 2.03 -7.10 22.30
N PHE A 2 1.74 -6.06 21.52
CA PHE A 2 1.56 -6.23 20.08
C PHE A 2 2.88 -6.72 19.48
N THR A 3 2.83 -7.80 18.71
CA THR A 3 4.02 -8.29 18.00
C THR A 3 4.47 -7.26 16.97
N THR A 4 5.78 -7.07 16.80
CA THR A 4 6.35 -6.09 15.85
C THR A 4 5.81 -6.28 14.43
N ASP A 5 5.55 -7.53 14.03
CA ASP A 5 4.92 -7.87 12.74
C ASP A 5 3.51 -7.29 12.59
N THR A 6 2.72 -7.27 13.67
CA THR A 6 1.36 -6.71 13.66
C THR A 6 1.41 -5.19 13.56
N TRP A 7 2.32 -4.54 14.29
CA TRP A 7 2.51 -3.09 14.22
C TRP A 7 2.94 -2.63 12.82
N LEU A 8 3.90 -3.33 12.20
CA LEU A 8 4.34 -3.04 10.83
C LEU A 8 3.20 -3.16 9.82
N ARG A 9 2.38 -4.22 9.93
CA ARG A 9 1.21 -4.40 9.06
C ARG A 9 0.20 -3.28 9.22
N ILE A 10 -0.07 -2.85 10.46
CA ILE A 10 -0.99 -1.74 10.74
C ILE A 10 -0.49 -0.45 10.10
N VAL A 11 0.75 -0.04 10.37
CA VAL A 11 1.32 1.21 9.82
C VAL A 11 1.41 1.15 8.29
N CYS A 12 1.84 0.02 7.74
CA CYS A 12 1.92 -0.16 6.30
C CYS A 12 0.53 -0.11 5.64
N SER A 13 -0.49 -0.70 6.27
CA SER A 13 -1.87 -0.66 5.76
C SER A 13 -2.44 0.76 5.71
N MET A 14 -2.11 1.62 6.68
CA MET A 14 -2.53 3.03 6.65
C MET A 14 -1.94 3.80 5.47
N MET A 15 -0.65 3.59 5.18
CA MET A 15 0.01 4.21 4.02
C MET A 15 -0.52 3.67 2.70
N ILE A 16 -0.69 2.35 2.58
CA ILE A 16 -1.22 1.71 1.37
C ILE A 16 -2.66 2.17 1.11
N ASN A 17 -3.49 2.27 2.15
CA ASN A 17 -4.86 2.79 2.03
C ASN A 17 -4.87 4.20 1.42
N ALA A 18 -4.00 5.10 1.89
CA ALA A 18 -3.91 6.46 1.36
C ALA A 18 -3.50 6.50 -0.12
N VAL A 19 -2.55 5.64 -0.53
CA VAL A 19 -2.11 5.55 -1.94
C VAL A 19 -3.23 5.00 -2.83
N ILE A 20 -3.87 3.89 -2.43
CA ILE A 20 -4.97 3.28 -3.21
C ILE A 20 -6.14 4.27 -3.34
N PHE A 21 -6.51 4.93 -2.24
CA PHE A 21 -7.55 5.95 -2.24
C PHE A 21 -7.18 7.12 -3.17
N GLY A 22 -5.96 7.65 -3.06
CA GLY A 22 -5.49 8.75 -3.90
C GLY A 22 -5.52 8.39 -5.40
N THR A 23 -5.00 7.23 -5.77
CA THR A 23 -5.05 6.75 -7.16
C THR A 23 -6.49 6.56 -7.64
N GLY A 24 -7.36 5.95 -6.83
CA GLY A 24 -8.77 5.77 -7.16
C GLY A 24 -9.51 7.09 -7.33
N ALA A 25 -9.26 8.07 -6.46
CA ALA A 25 -9.83 9.41 -6.55
C ALA A 25 -9.37 10.14 -7.82
N ILE A 26 -8.08 10.04 -8.17
CA ILE A 26 -7.56 10.59 -9.43
C ILE A 26 -8.30 9.97 -10.62
N ILE A 27 -8.43 8.65 -10.68
CA ILE A 27 -9.14 7.97 -11.78
C ILE A 27 -10.58 8.45 -11.91
N VAL A 28 -11.31 8.55 -10.79
CA VAL A 28 -12.72 9.00 -10.78
C VAL A 28 -12.86 10.45 -11.24
N LEU A 29 -11.94 11.32 -10.84
CA LEU A 29 -12.04 12.76 -11.12
C LEU A 29 -11.43 13.16 -12.46
N SER A 30 -10.46 12.39 -12.98
CA SER A 30 -9.84 12.66 -14.29
C SER A 30 -10.74 12.27 -15.47
N VAL A 31 -11.71 11.37 -15.28
CA VAL A 31 -12.63 10.95 -16.34
C VAL A 31 -13.98 11.65 -16.17
N PRO A 32 -14.41 12.53 -17.10
CA PRO A 32 -15.61 13.35 -16.92
C PRO A 32 -16.91 12.53 -16.76
N ALA A 33 -17.00 11.36 -17.39
CA ALA A 33 -18.13 10.44 -17.22
C ALA A 33 -18.22 9.84 -15.80
N LEU A 34 -17.07 9.60 -15.14
CA LEU A 34 -17.02 9.12 -13.75
C LEU A 34 -17.20 10.27 -12.77
N ALA A 35 -16.68 11.47 -13.09
CA ALA A 35 -16.82 12.65 -12.26
C ALA A 35 -18.29 13.04 -12.02
N ALA A 36 -19.17 12.83 -13.00
CA ALA A 36 -20.61 13.02 -12.85
C ALA A 36 -21.22 12.13 -11.74
N GLN A 37 -20.62 10.96 -11.48
CA GLN A 37 -21.02 10.01 -10.45
C GLN A 37 -20.09 10.02 -9.24
N ALA A 38 -19.23 11.04 -9.09
CA ALA A 38 -18.26 11.12 -8.00
C ALA A 38 -18.90 11.01 -6.60
N LYS A 39 -20.14 11.47 -6.44
CA LYS A 39 -20.89 11.35 -5.17
C LYS A 39 -21.08 9.90 -4.72
N VAL A 40 -21.17 8.95 -5.66
CA VAL A 40 -21.34 7.52 -5.38
C VAL A 40 -20.00 6.78 -5.49
N LEU A 41 -19.19 7.14 -6.48
CA LEU A 41 -17.92 6.48 -6.75
C LEU A 41 -16.85 6.78 -5.69
N LEU A 42 -16.79 8.00 -5.13
CA LEU A 42 -15.79 8.31 -4.11
C LEU A 42 -15.99 7.51 -2.82
N PRO A 43 -17.21 7.42 -2.23
CA PRO A 43 -17.45 6.51 -1.10
C PRO A 43 -17.09 5.04 -1.44
N LEU A 44 -17.39 4.59 -2.66
CA LEU A 44 -17.02 3.24 -3.10
C LEU A 44 -15.50 3.05 -3.13
N VAL A 45 -14.74 4.04 -3.63
CA VAL A 45 -13.28 4.03 -3.62
C VAL A 45 -12.75 3.98 -2.18
N VAL A 46 -13.37 4.69 -1.24
CA VAL A 46 -12.98 4.64 0.18
C VAL A 46 -13.17 3.23 0.74
N VAL A 47 -14.34 2.63 0.57
CA VAL A 47 -14.63 1.28 1.10
C VAL A 47 -13.71 0.24 0.46
N THR A 48 -13.51 0.30 -0.85
CA THR A 48 -12.62 -0.62 -1.56
C THR A 48 -11.16 -0.45 -1.12
N SER A 49 -10.69 0.78 -0.90
CA SER A 49 -9.33 1.05 -0.40
C SER A 49 -9.13 0.48 1.01
N PHE A 50 -10.11 0.68 1.91
CA PHE A 50 -10.07 0.15 3.27
C PHE A 50 -10.04 -1.37 3.31
N VAL A 51 -10.78 -2.03 2.42
CA VAL A 51 -10.77 -3.50 2.32
C VAL A 51 -9.46 -3.98 1.71
N ALA A 52 -8.98 -3.35 0.62
CA ALA A 52 -7.79 -3.79 -0.09
C ALA A 52 -6.48 -3.57 0.68
N ALA A 53 -6.37 -2.45 1.41
CA ALA A 53 -5.17 -2.04 2.11
C ALA A 53 -4.57 -3.10 3.07
N PRO A 54 -5.33 -3.75 3.97
CA PRO A 54 -4.77 -4.81 4.82
C PRO A 54 -4.25 -6.00 4.01
N PHE A 55 -4.92 -6.42 2.92
CA PHE A 55 -4.44 -7.52 2.07
C PHE A 55 -3.08 -7.21 1.45
N PHE A 56 -2.90 -5.99 0.92
CA PHE A 56 -1.61 -5.55 0.39
C PHE A 56 -0.55 -5.44 1.50
N ALA A 57 -0.92 -4.96 2.69
CA ALA A 57 0.00 -4.87 3.83
C ALA A 57 0.52 -6.24 4.28
N TYR A 58 -0.27 -7.32 4.19
CA TYR A 58 0.21 -8.68 4.46
C TYR A 58 1.33 -9.12 3.52
N ALA A 59 1.30 -8.68 2.26
CA ALA A 59 2.32 -9.00 1.27
C ALA A 59 3.56 -8.08 1.36
N VAL A 60 3.36 -6.81 1.73
CA VAL A 60 4.44 -5.79 1.78
C VAL A 60 5.20 -5.82 3.10
N ALA A 61 4.51 -5.85 4.24
CA ALA A 61 5.13 -5.79 5.57
C ALA A 61 6.24 -6.83 5.83
N PRO A 62 6.11 -8.13 5.45
CA PRO A 62 7.20 -9.08 5.65
C PRO A 62 8.43 -8.76 4.80
N ARG A 63 8.26 -8.19 3.59
CA ARG A 63 9.37 -7.84 2.71
C ARG A 63 10.25 -6.69 3.26
N MET A 64 9.70 -5.85 4.12
CA MET A 64 10.43 -4.75 4.77
C MET A 64 11.36 -5.24 5.90
N ARG A 65 11.29 -6.51 6.26
CA ARG A 65 12.14 -7.06 7.33
C ARG A 65 13.53 -7.32 6.79
N LEU A 66 14.54 -6.78 7.49
CA LEU A 66 15.96 -7.11 7.29
C LEU A 66 16.24 -8.64 7.31
N ARG A 67 15.40 -9.42 8.00
CA ARG A 67 15.51 -10.90 7.99
C ARG A 67 15.21 -11.52 6.61
N ASN A 68 14.38 -10.87 5.79
CA ASN A 68 14.03 -11.35 4.45
C ASN A 68 15.08 -10.93 3.41
N TRP A 69 15.89 -9.91 3.70
CA TRP A 69 17.00 -9.45 2.87
C TRP A 69 18.30 -9.90 3.54
N GLY A 70 18.63 -11.19 3.37
CA GLY A 70 19.77 -11.81 4.03
C GLY A 70 21.09 -11.07 3.73
N ARG A 71 22.06 -11.15 4.65
CA ARG A 71 23.39 -10.52 4.54
C ARG A 71 24.07 -10.77 3.19
N ARG A 72 23.81 -11.92 2.56
CA ARG A 72 24.32 -12.30 1.23
C ARG A 72 23.78 -11.45 0.09
N GLU A 73 22.51 -11.03 0.13
CA GLU A 73 21.90 -10.14 -0.87
C GLU A 73 22.45 -8.71 -0.72
N TRP A 74 22.61 -8.25 0.52
CA TRP A 74 23.25 -6.97 0.84
C TRP A 74 24.74 -6.93 0.48
N GLN A 75 25.50 -8.01 0.76
CA GLN A 75 26.91 -8.13 0.41
C GLN A 75 27.16 -8.33 -1.10
N ARG A 76 26.13 -8.73 -1.86
CA ARG A 76 26.25 -8.91 -3.31
C ARG A 76 26.50 -7.58 -4.04
N GLY A 77 26.27 -6.46 -3.36
CA GLY A 77 26.37 -5.13 -3.94
C GLY A 77 25.24 -4.91 -4.94
N ASP A 78 24.52 -3.81 -4.80
CA ASP A 78 23.63 -3.39 -5.88
C ASP A 78 24.49 -2.91 -7.06
N LEU A 79 24.01 -3.03 -8.30
CA LEU A 79 24.69 -2.57 -9.52
C LEU A 79 25.05 -1.07 -9.49
N ILE A 80 24.50 -0.35 -8.51
CA ILE A 80 24.66 1.09 -8.28
C ILE A 80 25.84 1.39 -7.34
N SER A 81 26.27 0.45 -6.49
CA SER A 81 27.30 0.65 -5.46
C SER A 81 28.68 0.10 -5.84
N GLY A 82 28.99 0.07 -7.14
CA GLY A 82 30.33 -0.28 -7.64
C GLY A 82 31.45 0.54 -6.99
#